data_AF-A0A256IFB9-F1
#
_entry.id   AF-A0A256IFB9-F1
#
_cell.length_a   1.000
_cell.length_b   1.000
_cell.length_c   1.000
_cell.angle_alpha   90.00
_cell.angle_beta   90.00
_cell.angle_gamma   90.00
#
_symmetry.space_group_name_H-M   'P 1'
#
loop_
_entity.id
_entity.type
_entity.pdbx_description
1 polymer ?
#
loop_
_entity_poly.entity_id
_entity_poly.type
_entity_poly.pdbx_seq_one_letter_code
_entity_poly.pdbx_strand_id
1 'polypeptide(L)'
;MSEALPADSYDALVTAAGTYRAAVVVRLAGEAGLRTAEIPRVRPCDLGESPAAEGTFLLAVPAEGAAEPERAETEIDAADDAVPIDRETVVPASLAADLRRYAESEGLAAADPLVGVSPRRVQMLVRETAERAREHRDDPALSSVTPRTLRRTFARRLLVDRGVDPHVVREAGGWETLDALDAHLDPLDGEAIAAAVAGESGGEGDPDGGGRGRPTAERDGPADREEREPALTLVPAFEAAAEASDRETAFETVVDRIAEADRWREARIRRGSSAERPDDVDGDAPWLSVPVGHRETTYGTLWLLADGEPARPTERREAEALGRCLGWTVTAGRWRDLLHSDAVTEVEFHTAATDAFLAAASAALDCRIELESTVAVSGSASRWYLAVTGTGPQAVADAVDDADGVAELRVIETREDGCAVSARATGGSIVRALTGHGAAVREAVAEEGRVRVVADLPDGTDVRPIADDLRE
;
A
#
# COMPACT_ATOMS: atom_id res chain seq x y z
N MET A 1 14.97 28.59 -6.51
CA MET A 1 14.66 27.22 -6.97
C MET A 1 14.07 26.50 -5.78
N SER A 2 12.89 25.89 -5.89
CA SER A 2 12.21 25.31 -4.72
C SER A 2 12.92 24.03 -4.24
N GLU A 3 13.35 24.04 -2.99
CA GLU A 3 14.07 22.99 -2.28
C GLU A 3 13.11 21.87 -1.84
N ALA A 4 13.63 20.74 -1.34
CA ALA A 4 12.77 19.72 -0.74
C ALA A 4 12.00 20.32 0.46
N LEU A 5 10.77 19.87 0.69
CA LEU A 5 9.99 20.34 1.84
C LEU A 5 10.53 19.73 3.13
N PRO A 6 10.74 20.54 4.19
CA PRO A 6 10.95 20.01 5.53
C PRO A 6 9.77 19.12 5.97
N ALA A 7 10.02 18.15 6.86
CA ALA A 7 9.01 17.20 7.33
C ALA A 7 7.77 17.91 7.89
N ASP A 8 7.94 18.88 8.79
CA ASP A 8 6.83 19.63 9.38
C ASP A 8 6.00 20.40 8.33
N SER A 9 6.66 20.92 7.29
CA SER A 9 6.00 21.63 6.19
C SER A 9 5.23 20.66 5.29
N TYR A 10 5.77 19.47 5.07
CA TYR A 10 5.09 18.40 4.36
C TYR A 10 3.84 17.91 5.12
N ASP A 11 3.96 17.72 6.43
CA ASP A 11 2.84 17.27 7.27
C ASP A 11 1.73 18.33 7.35
N ALA A 12 2.10 19.62 7.45
CA ALA A 12 1.15 20.72 7.36
C ALA A 12 0.44 20.76 5.99
N LEU A 13 1.16 20.46 4.90
CA LEU A 13 0.58 20.38 3.57
C LEU A 13 -0.44 19.24 3.47
N VAL A 14 -0.12 18.03 3.95
CA VAL A 14 -1.06 16.89 3.95
C VAL A 14 -2.29 17.20 4.80
N THR A 15 -2.11 17.79 5.97
CA THR A 15 -3.19 18.17 6.90
C THR A 15 -4.14 19.22 6.30
N ALA A 16 -3.62 20.14 5.50
CA ALA A 16 -4.41 21.20 4.86
C ALA A 16 -5.16 20.74 3.60
N ALA A 17 -5.08 19.45 3.23
CA ALA A 17 -5.79 18.92 2.08
C ALA A 17 -7.30 19.00 2.31
N GLY A 18 -7.99 19.86 1.55
CA GLY A 18 -9.43 20.07 1.71
C GLY A 18 -10.32 18.90 1.28
N THR A 19 -9.72 17.82 0.74
CA THR A 19 -10.42 16.58 0.36
C THR A 19 -9.47 15.40 0.52
N TYR A 20 -10.02 14.21 0.76
CA TYR A 20 -9.22 12.98 0.86
C TYR A 20 -8.42 12.72 -0.42
N ARG A 21 -9.04 12.90 -1.60
CA ARG A 21 -8.37 12.81 -2.90
C ARG A 21 -7.16 13.74 -3.01
N ALA A 22 -7.26 14.98 -2.52
CA ALA A 22 -6.14 15.92 -2.54
C ALA A 22 -4.99 15.45 -1.63
N ALA A 23 -5.30 14.89 -0.46
CA ALA A 23 -4.30 14.31 0.44
C ALA A 23 -3.57 13.14 -0.24
N VAL A 24 -4.32 12.22 -0.85
CA VAL A 24 -3.75 11.08 -1.61
C VAL A 24 -2.83 11.55 -2.73
N VAL A 25 -3.21 12.60 -3.49
CA VAL A 25 -2.35 13.18 -4.53
C VAL A 25 -1.02 13.71 -3.96
N VAL A 26 -1.07 14.45 -2.85
CA VAL A 26 0.14 14.99 -2.20
C VAL A 26 1.04 13.86 -1.69
N ARG A 27 0.44 12.81 -1.15
CA ARG A 27 1.17 11.64 -0.62
C ARG A 27 1.77 10.76 -1.70
N LEU A 28 1.05 10.46 -2.78
CA LEU A 28 1.60 9.74 -3.93
C LEU A 28 2.82 10.46 -4.54
N ALA A 29 2.76 11.79 -4.65
CA ALA A 29 3.88 12.58 -5.15
C ALA A 29 5.06 12.66 -4.16
N GLY A 30 4.77 12.81 -2.86
CA GLY A 30 5.77 13.13 -1.83
C GLY A 30 6.36 11.94 -1.08
N GLU A 31 5.64 10.82 -1.00
CA GLU A 31 6.04 9.62 -0.26
C GLU A 31 6.36 8.42 -1.17
N ALA A 32 5.80 8.38 -2.37
CA ALA A 32 6.07 7.35 -3.38
C ALA A 32 6.78 7.90 -4.64
N GLY A 33 7.02 9.22 -4.70
CA GLY A 33 7.82 9.85 -5.75
C GLY A 33 7.16 9.89 -7.13
N LEU A 34 5.84 9.72 -7.22
CA LEU A 34 5.16 9.67 -8.52
C LEU A 34 5.23 11.02 -9.26
N ARG A 35 5.43 10.95 -10.57
CA ARG A 35 5.31 12.08 -11.50
C ARG A 35 3.83 12.44 -11.66
N THR A 36 3.58 13.70 -12.02
CA THR A 36 2.22 14.21 -12.26
C THR A 36 1.41 13.34 -13.25
N ALA A 37 2.07 12.77 -14.27
CA ALA A 37 1.43 11.91 -15.26
C ALA A 37 1.24 10.46 -14.77
N GLU A 38 1.98 10.01 -13.76
CA GLU A 38 1.85 8.66 -13.17
C GLU A 38 0.70 8.58 -12.17
N ILE A 39 0.45 9.65 -11.40
CA ILE A 39 -0.58 9.67 -10.35
C ILE A 39 -1.97 9.25 -10.86
N PRO A 40 -2.44 9.68 -12.05
CA PRO A 40 -3.74 9.25 -12.56
C PRO A 40 -3.81 7.83 -13.09
N ARG A 41 -2.68 7.12 -13.20
CA ARG A 41 -2.62 5.80 -13.82
C ARG A 41 -2.60 4.66 -12.82
N VAL A 42 -2.12 4.92 -11.60
CA VAL A 42 -2.03 3.89 -10.55
C VAL A 42 -3.41 3.50 -10.00
N ARG A 43 -3.56 2.22 -9.73
CA ARG A 43 -4.82 1.55 -9.35
C ARG A 43 -4.64 0.83 -8.02
N PRO A 44 -5.74 0.45 -7.32
CA PRO A 44 -5.66 -0.34 -6.10
C PRO A 44 -4.89 -1.65 -6.27
N CYS A 45 -5.02 -2.33 -7.42
CA CYS A 45 -4.33 -3.59 -7.69
C CYS A 45 -2.81 -3.48 -7.84
N ASP A 46 -2.30 -2.27 -8.17
CA ASP A 46 -0.88 -2.04 -8.37
C ASP A 46 -0.09 -2.05 -7.05
N LEU A 47 -0.76 -1.86 -5.92
CA LEU A 47 -0.17 -1.79 -4.58
C LEU A 47 -0.06 -3.17 -3.94
N GLY A 48 1.17 -3.57 -3.60
CA GLY A 48 1.47 -4.86 -2.97
C GLY A 48 2.41 -4.76 -1.79
N GLU A 49 2.34 -5.73 -0.90
CA GLU A 49 3.42 -5.99 0.06
C GLU A 49 4.47 -6.88 -0.59
N SER A 50 5.74 -6.58 -0.35
CA SER A 50 6.84 -7.35 -0.91
C SER A 50 6.99 -8.68 -0.14
N PRO A 51 6.99 -9.83 -0.83
CA PRO A 51 7.27 -11.11 -0.17
C PRO A 51 8.73 -11.22 0.29
N ALA A 52 9.62 -10.39 -0.25
CA ALA A 52 11.04 -10.39 0.10
C ALA A 52 11.33 -9.61 1.40
N ALA A 53 10.43 -8.70 1.81
CA ALA A 53 10.61 -7.86 2.99
C ALA A 53 9.25 -7.48 3.59
N GLU A 54 8.87 -8.16 4.67
CA GLU A 54 7.65 -7.87 5.43
C GLU A 54 7.60 -6.40 5.87
N GLY A 55 6.42 -5.77 5.76
CA GLY A 55 6.21 -4.36 6.04
C GLY A 55 6.70 -3.39 4.95
N THR A 56 7.28 -3.89 3.86
CA THR A 56 7.69 -3.08 2.70
C THR A 56 6.65 -3.18 1.59
N PHE A 57 6.06 -2.05 1.20
CA PHE A 57 5.08 -2.01 0.11
C PHE A 57 5.71 -1.48 -1.17
N LEU A 58 5.34 -2.10 -2.29
CA LEU A 58 5.69 -1.68 -3.63
C LEU A 58 4.43 -1.25 -4.37
N LEU A 59 4.55 -0.21 -5.18
CA LEU A 59 3.53 0.25 -6.10
C LEU A 59 4.06 0.14 -7.51
N ALA A 60 3.43 -0.72 -8.31
CA ALA A 60 3.68 -0.80 -9.73
C ALA A 60 3.11 0.45 -10.42
N VAL A 61 3.87 1.06 -11.32
CA VAL A 61 3.45 2.24 -12.07
C VAL A 61 3.21 1.82 -13.51
N PRO A 62 1.93 1.77 -13.94
CA PRO A 62 1.58 1.57 -15.34
C PRO A 62 2.33 2.50 -16.30
N ALA A 63 2.63 2.06 -17.52
CA ALA A 63 3.21 2.82 -18.59
C ALA A 63 2.18 3.74 -19.25
N GLU A 64 2.67 4.68 -20.05
CA GLU A 64 1.84 5.71 -20.66
C GLU A 64 1.06 5.10 -21.84
N GLY A 65 -0.25 5.36 -21.95
CA GLY A 65 -1.12 4.73 -22.96
C GLY A 65 -1.86 3.46 -22.50
N ALA A 66 -1.56 2.96 -21.31
CA ALA A 66 -2.10 1.72 -20.76
C ALA A 66 -3.58 1.78 -20.29
N ALA A 67 -4.26 2.92 -20.43
CA ALA A 67 -5.61 3.09 -19.89
C ALA A 67 -6.34 4.31 -20.50
N GLU A 68 -6.81 4.20 -21.73
CA GLU A 68 -8.09 4.83 -22.10
C GLU A 68 -8.93 3.76 -22.79
N PRO A 69 -10.03 3.25 -22.19
CA PRO A 69 -10.98 2.43 -22.91
C PRO A 69 -11.78 3.38 -23.82
N GLU A 70 -11.20 3.78 -24.95
CA GLU A 70 -11.99 4.35 -26.02
C GLU A 70 -12.92 3.24 -26.54
N ARG A 71 -14.22 3.55 -26.57
CA ARG A 71 -15.27 2.68 -27.09
C ARG A 71 -15.02 2.40 -28.58
N ALA A 72 -14.26 1.36 -28.90
CA ALA A 72 -14.03 0.93 -30.26
C ALA A 72 -15.13 -0.07 -30.68
N GLU A 73 -16.23 0.47 -31.22
CA GLU A 73 -17.16 -0.30 -32.04
C GLU A 73 -16.50 -0.59 -33.41
N THR A 74 -15.52 -1.50 -33.51
CA THR A 74 -15.24 -2.22 -34.77
C THR A 74 -14.41 -3.48 -34.52
N GLU A 75 -14.88 -4.62 -35.05
CA GLU A 75 -14.23 -5.93 -34.99
C GLU A 75 -12.94 -6.04 -35.84
N ILE A 76 -12.03 -6.89 -35.34
CA ILE A 76 -10.92 -7.65 -35.99
C ILE A 76 -9.50 -7.09 -35.78
N ASP A 77 -8.69 -7.95 -35.15
CA ASP A 77 -7.23 -7.93 -34.90
C ASP A 77 -6.68 -6.84 -33.93
N ALA A 78 -6.92 -7.02 -32.63
CA ALA A 78 -6.11 -6.42 -31.57
C ALA A 78 -5.49 -7.54 -30.73
N ALA A 79 -4.19 -7.79 -30.95
CA ALA A 79 -3.39 -8.59 -30.04
C ALA A 79 -3.05 -7.72 -28.81
N ASP A 80 -3.38 -8.24 -27.63
CA ASP A 80 -2.53 -8.19 -26.43
C ASP A 80 -2.07 -6.79 -25.95
N ASP A 81 -2.91 -6.04 -25.22
CA ASP A 81 -2.52 -4.75 -24.59
C ASP A 81 -2.51 -4.78 -23.05
N ALA A 82 -1.54 -5.46 -22.42
CA ALA A 82 -1.38 -5.38 -20.95
C ALA A 82 -0.96 -3.98 -20.69
N VAL A 83 -1.46 -3.47 -19.58
CA VAL A 83 -0.91 -2.28 -18.98
C VAL A 83 0.57 -2.54 -18.67
N PRO A 84 1.53 -2.00 -19.47
CA PRO A 84 2.95 -2.21 -19.20
C PRO A 84 3.28 -1.61 -17.85
N ILE A 85 4.16 -2.22 -17.08
CA ILE A 85 4.68 -1.58 -15.87
C ILE A 85 5.97 -0.86 -16.24
N ASP A 86 5.93 0.48 -16.19
CA ASP A 86 7.09 1.34 -16.47
C ASP A 86 8.15 1.19 -15.38
N ARG A 87 7.71 1.15 -14.11
CA ARG A 87 8.60 1.03 -12.94
C ARG A 87 7.83 0.63 -11.69
N GLU A 88 8.54 0.18 -10.67
CA GLU A 88 8.01 0.01 -9.32
C GLU A 88 8.62 1.07 -8.39
N THR A 89 7.85 1.52 -7.40
CA THR A 89 8.32 2.43 -6.35
C THR A 89 8.00 1.90 -4.96
N VAL A 90 8.77 2.33 -3.97
CA VAL A 90 8.51 2.03 -2.57
C VAL A 90 7.40 2.92 -2.03
N VAL A 91 6.53 2.33 -1.21
CA VAL A 91 5.43 3.02 -0.55
C VAL A 91 5.55 2.78 0.96
N PRO A 92 5.57 3.84 1.80
CA PRO A 92 5.52 3.67 3.25
C PRO A 92 4.23 2.94 3.67
N ALA A 93 4.29 2.11 4.71
CA ALA A 93 3.12 1.39 5.23
C ALA A 93 1.93 2.32 5.54
N SER A 94 2.21 3.52 6.05
CA SER A 94 1.19 4.54 6.31
C SER A 94 0.52 5.08 5.04
N LEU A 95 1.20 5.10 3.90
CA LEU A 95 0.60 5.47 2.61
C LEU A 95 -0.14 4.27 2.02
N ALA A 96 0.43 3.07 2.08
CA ALA A 96 -0.24 1.86 1.59
C ALA A 96 -1.60 1.65 2.28
N ALA A 97 -1.66 1.81 3.61
CA ALA A 97 -2.92 1.76 4.36
C ALA A 97 -3.91 2.84 3.94
N ASP A 98 -3.43 4.05 3.68
CA ASP A 98 -4.26 5.20 3.30
C ASP A 98 -4.82 5.07 1.87
N LEU A 99 -4.03 4.56 0.91
CA LEU A 99 -4.49 4.29 -0.44
C LEU A 99 -5.59 3.24 -0.47
N ARG A 100 -5.46 2.17 0.32
CA ARG A 100 -6.49 1.13 0.46
C ARG A 100 -7.77 1.69 1.06
N ARG A 101 -7.64 2.44 2.16
CA ARG A 101 -8.78 3.11 2.82
C ARG A 101 -9.49 4.07 1.86
N TYR A 102 -8.73 4.84 1.09
CA TYR A 102 -9.28 5.74 0.08
C TYR A 102 -10.07 4.97 -0.99
N ALA A 103 -9.49 3.90 -1.55
CA ALA A 103 -10.14 3.07 -2.56
C ALA A 103 -11.43 2.42 -2.04
N GLU A 104 -11.43 1.92 -0.80
CA GLU A 104 -12.62 1.38 -0.14
C GLU A 104 -13.69 2.47 0.06
N SER A 105 -13.30 3.65 0.54
CA SER A 105 -14.24 4.75 0.80
C SER A 105 -14.91 5.31 -0.46
N GLU A 106 -14.23 5.25 -1.61
CA GLU A 106 -14.75 5.71 -2.89
C GLU A 106 -15.37 4.55 -3.72
N GLY A 107 -15.35 3.31 -3.21
CA GLY A 107 -15.91 2.14 -3.88
C GLY A 107 -15.18 1.73 -5.17
N LEU A 108 -13.87 1.93 -5.24
CA LEU A 108 -13.08 1.70 -6.45
C LEU A 108 -12.86 0.20 -6.75
N ALA A 109 -12.99 -0.16 -8.03
CA ALA A 109 -12.56 -1.46 -8.57
C ALA A 109 -11.06 -1.68 -8.39
N ALA A 110 -10.64 -2.94 -8.56
CA ALA A 110 -9.21 -3.29 -8.69
C ALA A 110 -8.53 -2.46 -9.78
N ALA A 111 -9.22 -2.30 -10.91
CA ALA A 111 -8.71 -1.65 -12.12
C ALA A 111 -9.01 -0.14 -12.19
N ASP A 112 -9.80 0.40 -11.26
CA ASP A 112 -10.16 1.82 -11.29
C ASP A 112 -8.94 2.66 -10.91
N PRO A 113 -8.67 3.78 -11.60
CA PRO A 113 -7.62 4.70 -11.17
C PRO A 113 -7.89 5.21 -9.76
N LEU A 114 -6.88 5.12 -8.87
CA LEU A 114 -6.96 5.70 -7.53
C LEU A 114 -7.36 7.17 -7.64
N VAL A 115 -6.68 7.93 -8.49
CA VAL A 115 -7.00 9.35 -8.72
C VAL A 115 -7.30 9.58 -10.20
N GLY A 116 -8.50 9.21 -10.65
CA GLY A 116 -8.98 9.40 -12.02
C GLY A 116 -9.20 10.88 -12.42
N VAL A 117 -8.12 11.67 -12.51
CA VAL A 117 -8.14 13.08 -12.88
C VAL A 117 -7.00 13.41 -13.85
N SER A 118 -7.12 14.49 -14.62
CA SER A 118 -6.05 14.89 -15.53
C SER A 118 -4.75 15.30 -14.80
N PRO A 119 -3.57 15.21 -15.43
CA PRO A 119 -2.32 15.72 -14.86
C PRO A 119 -2.39 17.22 -14.51
N ARG A 120 -3.18 18.00 -15.26
CA ARG A 120 -3.47 19.39 -14.95
C ARG A 120 -4.21 19.51 -13.60
N ARG A 121 -5.21 18.66 -13.34
CA ARG A 121 -5.94 18.65 -12.07
C ARG A 121 -5.06 18.23 -10.91
N VAL A 122 -4.16 17.27 -11.08
CA VAL A 122 -3.14 16.91 -10.08
C VAL A 122 -2.33 18.14 -9.65
N GLN A 123 -1.83 18.93 -10.61
CA GLN A 123 -1.10 20.17 -10.31
C GLN A 123 -1.97 21.18 -9.56
N MET A 124 -3.24 21.34 -9.95
CA MET A 124 -4.18 22.24 -9.28
C MET A 124 -4.44 21.80 -7.84
N LEU A 125 -4.67 20.50 -7.58
CA LEU A 125 -4.90 19.97 -6.24
C LEU A 125 -3.70 20.23 -5.31
N VAL A 126 -2.46 20.01 -5.79
CA VAL A 126 -1.26 20.31 -5.01
C VAL A 126 -1.17 21.81 -4.70
N ARG A 127 -1.42 22.67 -5.69
CA ARG A 127 -1.39 24.12 -5.51
C ARG A 127 -2.46 24.61 -4.52
N GLU A 128 -3.70 24.16 -4.69
CA GLU A 128 -4.82 24.51 -3.80
C GLU A 128 -4.55 24.04 -2.36
N THR A 129 -3.92 22.87 -2.19
CA THR A 129 -3.53 22.35 -0.88
C THR A 129 -2.44 23.20 -0.24
N ALA A 130 -1.45 23.65 -1.03
CA ALA A 130 -0.41 24.56 -0.55
C ALA A 130 -0.95 25.98 -0.26
N GLU A 131 -1.95 26.46 -1.00
CA GLU A 131 -2.67 27.69 -0.70
C GLU A 131 -3.37 27.59 0.66
N ARG A 132 -4.14 26.52 0.92
CA ARG A 132 -4.77 26.27 2.23
C ARG A 132 -3.77 26.11 3.36
N ALA A 133 -2.66 25.40 3.13
CA ALA A 133 -1.63 25.21 4.16
C ALA A 133 -1.05 26.55 4.64
N ARG A 134 -0.91 27.52 3.72
CA ARG A 134 -0.45 28.88 4.05
C ARG A 134 -1.45 29.72 4.84
N GLU A 135 -2.75 29.43 4.73
CA GLU A 135 -3.76 30.09 5.57
C GLU A 135 -3.62 29.68 7.05
N HIS A 136 -3.09 28.48 7.31
CA HIS A 136 -2.96 27.91 8.66
C HIS A 136 -1.54 28.02 9.22
N ARG A 137 -0.52 28.13 8.37
CA ARG A 137 0.90 28.22 8.74
C ARG A 137 1.65 29.21 7.85
N ASP A 138 2.20 30.27 8.42
CA ASP A 138 3.09 31.19 7.71
C ASP A 138 4.50 30.59 7.56
N ASP A 139 4.65 29.75 6.55
CA ASP A 139 5.90 29.03 6.23
C ASP A 139 6.34 29.32 4.78
N PRO A 140 7.53 29.94 4.59
CA PRO A 140 8.08 30.22 3.27
C PRO A 140 8.22 28.99 2.36
N ALA A 141 8.44 27.80 2.93
CA ALA A 141 8.58 26.56 2.17
C ALA A 141 7.28 26.19 1.42
N LEU A 142 6.12 26.63 1.92
CA LEU A 142 4.81 26.38 1.32
C LEU A 142 4.45 27.32 0.16
N SER A 143 5.26 28.35 -0.10
CA SER A 143 4.95 29.42 -1.08
C SER A 143 4.93 28.97 -2.54
N SER A 144 5.66 27.90 -2.88
CA SER A 144 5.84 27.45 -4.27
C SER A 144 5.85 25.93 -4.44
N VAL A 145 5.01 25.24 -3.66
CA VAL A 145 4.89 23.79 -3.73
C VAL A 145 4.30 23.35 -5.07
N THR A 146 5.01 22.45 -5.73
CA THR A 146 4.59 21.79 -6.97
C THR A 146 4.76 20.28 -6.83
N PRO A 147 4.14 19.45 -7.70
CA PRO A 147 4.42 18.01 -7.70
C PRO A 147 5.91 17.68 -7.81
N ARG A 148 6.69 18.49 -8.53
CA ARG A 148 8.15 18.36 -8.60
C ARG A 148 8.81 18.59 -7.23
N THR A 149 8.30 19.50 -6.41
CA THR A 149 8.81 19.76 -5.05
C THR A 149 8.56 18.54 -4.14
N LEU A 150 7.38 17.94 -4.25
CA LEU A 150 7.01 16.73 -3.52
C LEU A 150 7.91 15.55 -3.92
N ARG A 151 8.14 15.35 -5.21
CA ARG A 151 9.05 14.30 -5.71
C ARG A 151 10.51 14.51 -5.25
N ARG A 152 10.97 15.76 -5.10
CA ARG A 152 12.27 16.04 -4.46
C ARG A 152 12.30 15.68 -2.98
N THR A 153 11.18 15.90 -2.30
CA THR A 153 11.01 15.55 -0.88
C THR A 153 11.11 14.03 -0.68
N PHE A 154 10.49 13.25 -1.58
CA PHE A 154 10.68 11.79 -1.64
C PHE A 154 12.16 11.40 -1.78
N ALA A 155 12.86 11.99 -2.77
CA ALA A 155 14.27 11.69 -3.03
C ALA A 155 15.16 11.97 -1.80
N ARG A 156 15.02 13.18 -1.22
CA ARG A 156 15.78 13.60 -0.03
C ARG A 156 15.50 12.69 1.17
N ARG A 157 14.25 12.31 1.40
CA ARG A 157 13.88 11.41 2.51
C ARG A 157 14.55 10.05 2.39
N LEU A 158 14.65 9.48 1.19
CA LEU A 158 15.33 8.21 1.00
C LEU A 158 16.86 8.34 1.08
N LEU A 159 17.43 9.33 0.39
CA LEU A 159 18.89 9.50 0.30
C LEU A 159 19.51 10.00 1.62
N VAL A 160 18.94 11.05 2.20
CA VAL A 160 19.53 11.77 3.33
C VAL A 160 18.96 11.24 4.64
N ASP A 161 17.63 11.19 4.79
CA ASP A 161 17.02 10.87 6.08
C ASP A 161 17.09 9.36 6.40
N ARG A 162 17.12 8.49 5.38
CA ARG A 162 17.16 7.02 5.54
C ARG A 162 18.44 6.34 5.04
N GLY A 163 19.34 7.08 4.39
CA GLY A 163 20.61 6.53 3.90
C GLY A 163 20.44 5.40 2.87
N VAL A 164 19.35 5.42 2.08
CA VAL A 164 19.09 4.41 1.04
C VAL A 164 20.08 4.61 -0.10
N ASP A 165 20.58 3.50 -0.63
CA ASP A 165 21.52 3.48 -1.75
C ASP A 165 20.99 4.32 -2.96
N PRO A 166 21.81 5.21 -3.54
CA PRO A 166 21.39 6.06 -4.66
C PRO A 166 20.91 5.30 -5.89
N HIS A 167 21.42 4.09 -6.16
CA HIS A 167 20.92 3.24 -7.23
C HIS A 167 19.47 2.82 -6.97
N VAL A 168 19.16 2.42 -5.73
CA VAL A 168 17.78 2.06 -5.34
C VAL A 168 16.85 3.27 -5.46
N VAL A 169 17.28 4.45 -5.03
CA VAL A 169 16.46 5.68 -5.16
C VAL A 169 16.27 6.05 -6.63
N ARG A 170 17.30 5.91 -7.46
CA ARG A 170 17.21 6.13 -8.92
C ARG A 170 16.14 5.24 -9.54
N GLU A 171 16.20 3.93 -9.28
CA GLU A 171 15.21 2.96 -9.79
C GLU A 171 13.81 3.27 -9.26
N ALA A 172 13.67 3.41 -7.93
CA ALA A 172 12.37 3.60 -7.27
C ALA A 172 11.68 4.91 -7.64
N GLY A 173 12.41 5.98 -7.95
CA GLY A 173 11.79 7.18 -8.49
C GLY A 173 11.74 7.21 -10.02
N GLY A 174 12.45 6.33 -10.73
CA GLY A 174 12.60 6.42 -12.18
C GLY A 174 13.35 7.68 -12.59
N TRP A 175 14.57 7.88 -12.09
CA TRP A 175 15.52 8.85 -12.66
C TRP A 175 16.39 8.16 -13.70
N GLU A 176 16.64 8.80 -14.83
CA GLU A 176 17.43 8.18 -15.91
C GLU A 176 18.92 8.07 -15.55
N THR A 177 19.42 8.96 -14.68
CA THR A 177 20.84 9.03 -14.31
C THR A 177 21.02 9.25 -12.82
N LEU A 178 22.18 8.82 -12.30
CA LEU A 178 22.59 9.09 -10.92
C LEU A 178 22.92 10.58 -10.71
N ASP A 179 23.47 11.26 -11.72
CA ASP A 179 23.75 12.71 -11.66
C ASP A 179 22.49 13.55 -11.38
N ALA A 180 21.31 13.04 -11.78
CA ALA A 180 20.04 13.71 -11.48
C ALA A 180 19.71 13.75 -9.98
N LEU A 181 20.34 12.91 -9.16
CA LEU A 181 20.17 12.86 -7.71
C LEU A 181 21.11 13.80 -6.96
N ASP A 182 22.17 14.31 -7.59
CA ASP A 182 23.17 15.18 -6.95
C ASP A 182 22.53 16.44 -6.34
N ALA A 183 21.50 16.97 -7.01
CA ALA A 183 20.69 18.09 -6.51
C ALA A 183 19.83 17.78 -5.26
N HIS A 184 19.91 16.56 -4.73
CA HIS A 184 19.17 16.10 -3.55
C HIS A 184 20.08 15.65 -2.40
N LEU A 185 21.40 15.65 -2.63
CA LEU A 185 22.40 15.27 -1.64
C LEU A 185 22.95 16.52 -0.96
N ASP A 186 23.05 16.46 0.37
CA ASP A 186 23.74 17.49 1.14
C ASP A 186 25.27 17.31 0.98
N PRO A 187 26.06 18.39 0.88
CA PRO A 187 27.52 18.27 0.83
C PRO A 187 28.03 17.56 2.09
N LEU A 188 28.87 16.54 1.90
CA LEU A 188 29.50 15.84 3.01
C LEU A 188 30.77 16.58 3.45
N ASP A 189 30.94 16.73 4.75
CA ASP A 189 32.21 17.16 5.33
C ASP A 189 33.17 15.97 5.52
N GLY A 190 34.42 16.25 5.89
CA GLY A 190 35.44 15.22 6.06
C GLY A 190 35.13 14.21 7.17
N GLU A 191 34.31 14.59 8.16
CA GLU A 191 33.89 13.71 9.25
C GLU A 191 32.81 12.73 8.77
N ALA A 192 31.81 13.21 8.05
CA ALA A 192 30.78 12.38 7.43
C ALA A 192 31.37 11.39 6.41
N ILE A 193 32.35 11.82 5.61
CA ILE A 193 33.08 10.94 4.68
C ILE A 193 33.86 9.85 5.45
N ALA A 194 34.58 10.23 6.52
CA ALA A 194 35.34 9.28 7.32
C ALA A 194 34.45 8.26 8.03
N ALA A 195 33.30 8.70 8.57
CA ALA A 195 32.31 7.84 9.21
C ALA A 195 31.70 6.84 8.21
N ALA A 196 31.35 7.29 7.00
CA ALA A 196 30.80 6.42 5.95
C ALA A 196 31.81 5.34 5.50
N VAL A 197 33.10 5.67 5.42
CA VAL A 197 34.16 4.71 5.05
C VAL A 197 34.49 3.75 6.20
N ALA A 198 34.34 4.19 7.46
CA ALA A 198 34.62 3.37 8.64
C ALA A 198 33.47 2.44 9.06
N GLY A 199 32.25 2.66 8.54
CA GLY A 199 31.06 1.82 8.79
C GLY A 199 31.03 0.57 7.92
N GLU A 200 31.32 -0.57 8.54
CA GLU A 200 31.71 -1.85 7.94
C GLU A 200 30.65 -2.58 7.10
N SER A 201 31.14 -3.15 5.99
CA SER A 201 30.77 -4.49 5.56
C SER A 201 31.00 -5.48 6.72
N GLY A 202 29.94 -5.97 7.35
CA GLY A 202 30.02 -6.87 8.51
C GLY A 202 29.20 -8.13 8.33
N GLY A 203 29.85 -9.19 7.84
CA GLY A 203 29.41 -10.59 7.86
C GLY A 203 30.58 -11.49 7.46
N GLU A 204 31.12 -12.22 8.43
CA GLU A 204 32.46 -12.81 8.53
C GLU A 204 33.04 -13.61 7.33
N GLY A 205 34.26 -13.22 6.94
CA GLY A 205 35.51 -14.01 6.93
C GLY A 205 35.52 -15.51 6.63
N ASP A 206 36.14 -15.87 5.50
CA ASP A 206 37.18 -16.91 5.44
C ASP A 206 38.30 -16.45 4.49
N PRO A 207 39.53 -16.18 4.97
CA PRO A 207 40.64 -15.77 4.12
C PRO A 207 41.64 -16.92 3.96
N ASP A 208 41.35 -17.89 3.10
CA ASP A 208 42.42 -18.56 2.36
C ASP A 208 41.88 -19.27 1.09
N GLY A 209 42.46 -18.95 -0.06
CA GLY A 209 42.04 -19.53 -1.33
C GLY A 209 42.29 -18.64 -2.54
N GLY A 210 43.56 -18.30 -2.77
CA GLY A 210 43.98 -17.58 -3.97
C GLY A 210 43.60 -18.31 -5.26
N GLY A 211 42.99 -17.58 -6.20
CA GLY A 211 42.64 -18.12 -7.51
C GLY A 211 42.26 -17.02 -8.49
N ARG A 212 43.27 -16.45 -9.14
CA ARG A 212 43.15 -15.47 -10.23
C ARG A 212 42.14 -15.93 -11.30
N GLY A 213 41.26 -15.03 -11.70
CA GLY A 213 40.43 -15.18 -12.89
C GLY A 213 39.73 -13.87 -13.24
N ARG A 214 40.50 -12.90 -13.73
CA ARG A 214 39.96 -11.68 -14.35
C ARG A 214 39.49 -12.05 -15.75
N PRO A 215 38.20 -12.01 -16.11
CA PRO A 215 37.82 -12.04 -17.51
C PRO A 215 38.09 -10.64 -18.05
N THR A 216 39.06 -10.57 -18.94
CA THR A 216 39.28 -9.47 -19.86
C THR A 216 37.99 -9.18 -20.62
N ALA A 217 37.61 -7.90 -20.64
CA ALA A 217 36.59 -7.38 -21.54
C ALA A 217 37.08 -7.57 -22.99
N GLU A 218 36.60 -8.62 -23.64
CA GLU A 218 36.61 -8.70 -25.08
C GLU A 218 35.44 -7.85 -25.60
N ARG A 219 35.84 -6.78 -26.28
CA ARG A 219 34.98 -5.99 -27.14
C ARG A 219 34.49 -6.89 -28.28
N ASP A 220 33.23 -7.28 -28.23
CA ASP A 220 32.47 -7.52 -29.45
C ASP A 220 31.72 -6.23 -29.82
N GLY A 221 31.83 -5.87 -31.09
CA GLY A 221 31.27 -4.65 -31.68
C GLY A 221 29.74 -4.64 -31.69
N PRO A 222 29.12 -3.55 -32.20
CA PRO A 222 27.68 -3.37 -32.15
C PRO A 222 27.05 -4.36 -33.14
N ALA A 223 26.60 -5.50 -32.63
CA ALA A 223 25.59 -6.29 -33.30
C ALA A 223 24.24 -5.70 -32.88
N ASP A 224 23.48 -5.26 -33.88
CA ASP A 224 22.09 -4.84 -33.77
C ASP A 224 21.29 -5.85 -32.92
N ARG A 225 21.18 -5.58 -31.62
CA ARG A 225 20.10 -6.12 -30.80
C ARG A 225 19.03 -5.06 -30.86
N GLU A 226 18.06 -5.26 -31.73
CA GLU A 226 16.72 -4.76 -31.48
C GLU A 226 16.31 -5.35 -30.12
N GLU A 227 16.54 -4.60 -29.04
CA GLU A 227 15.93 -4.82 -27.74
C GLU A 227 14.43 -4.60 -27.93
N ARG A 228 13.77 -5.60 -28.50
CA ARG A 228 12.33 -5.74 -28.47
C ARG A 228 11.97 -5.86 -26.99
N GLU A 229 11.34 -4.83 -26.45
CA GLU A 229 10.73 -4.88 -25.13
C GLU A 229 9.97 -6.20 -24.99
N PRO A 230 10.15 -6.95 -23.88
CA PRO A 230 9.44 -8.21 -23.72
C PRO A 230 7.94 -7.90 -23.70
N ALA A 231 7.21 -8.45 -24.67
CA ALA A 231 5.76 -8.39 -24.69
C ALA A 231 5.24 -8.96 -23.37
N LEU A 232 4.37 -8.21 -22.70
CA LEU A 232 3.71 -8.60 -21.47
C LEU A 232 2.63 -9.61 -21.83
N THR A 233 2.53 -10.70 -21.08
CA THR A 233 1.78 -11.89 -21.54
C THR A 233 0.51 -12.14 -20.75
N LEU A 234 0.27 -11.31 -19.73
CA LEU A 234 -0.82 -11.49 -18.78
C LEU A 234 -1.91 -10.42 -18.91
N VAL A 235 -1.86 -9.60 -19.97
CA VAL A 235 -2.88 -8.60 -20.30
C VAL A 235 -4.29 -9.09 -20.09
N PRO A 236 -4.71 -10.16 -20.79
CA PRO A 236 -6.13 -10.40 -20.93
C PRO A 236 -6.67 -10.95 -19.61
N ALA A 237 -5.76 -11.51 -18.80
CA ALA A 237 -6.01 -11.91 -17.44
C ALA A 237 -6.27 -10.72 -16.49
N PHE A 238 -5.58 -9.59 -16.64
CA PHE A 238 -5.89 -8.39 -15.84
C PHE A 238 -7.28 -7.83 -16.19
N GLU A 239 -7.64 -7.81 -17.47
CA GLU A 239 -8.95 -7.36 -17.92
C GLU A 239 -10.06 -8.31 -17.46
N ALA A 240 -9.86 -9.62 -17.61
CA ALA A 240 -10.78 -10.63 -17.09
C ALA A 240 -10.96 -10.52 -15.56
N ALA A 241 -9.89 -10.26 -14.82
CA ALA A 241 -9.98 -9.99 -13.39
C ALA A 241 -10.77 -8.72 -13.07
N ALA A 242 -10.72 -7.70 -13.93
CA ALA A 242 -11.44 -6.44 -13.73
C ALA A 242 -12.94 -6.55 -14.03
N GLU A 243 -13.31 -7.34 -15.04
CA GLU A 243 -14.68 -7.53 -15.50
C GLU A 243 -15.47 -8.55 -14.65
N ALA A 244 -14.77 -9.44 -13.96
CA ALA A 244 -15.40 -10.47 -13.16
C ALA A 244 -16.24 -9.87 -12.01
N SER A 245 -17.46 -10.37 -11.90
CA SER A 245 -18.43 -9.92 -10.88
C SER A 245 -18.26 -10.66 -9.55
N ASP A 246 -17.79 -11.90 -9.59
CA ASP A 246 -17.58 -12.75 -8.41
C ASP A 246 -16.28 -13.55 -8.51
N ARG A 247 -15.88 -14.16 -7.39
CA ARG A 247 -14.63 -14.91 -7.26
C ARG A 247 -14.53 -16.09 -8.22
N GLU A 248 -15.60 -16.83 -8.42
CA GLU A 248 -15.56 -18.07 -9.21
C GLU A 248 -15.35 -17.72 -10.67
N THR A 249 -16.13 -16.76 -11.16
CA THR A 249 -15.96 -16.19 -12.50
C THR A 249 -14.57 -15.57 -12.68
N ALA A 250 -14.05 -14.84 -11.68
CA ALA A 250 -12.72 -14.23 -11.76
C ALA A 250 -11.61 -15.28 -11.92
N PHE A 251 -11.67 -16.37 -11.15
CA PHE A 251 -10.62 -17.38 -11.17
C PHE A 251 -10.65 -18.21 -12.46
N GLU A 252 -11.84 -18.57 -12.94
CA GLU A 252 -12.01 -19.32 -14.19
C GLU A 252 -11.56 -18.49 -15.39
N THR A 253 -12.12 -17.28 -15.54
CA THR A 253 -11.84 -16.42 -16.70
C THR A 253 -10.36 -16.04 -16.77
N VAL A 254 -9.72 -15.78 -15.63
CA VAL A 254 -8.28 -15.47 -15.60
C VAL A 254 -7.43 -16.66 -16.05
N VAL A 255 -7.73 -17.87 -15.58
CA VAL A 255 -6.97 -19.06 -16.00
C VAL A 255 -7.11 -19.29 -17.50
N ASP A 256 -8.32 -19.14 -18.04
CA ASP A 256 -8.57 -19.28 -19.48
C ASP A 256 -7.77 -18.25 -20.30
N ARG A 257 -7.79 -16.97 -19.87
CA ARG A 257 -7.02 -15.91 -20.55
C ARG A 257 -5.52 -16.11 -20.52
N ILE A 258 -4.98 -16.69 -19.44
CA ILE A 258 -3.55 -16.99 -19.36
C ILE A 258 -3.21 -18.16 -20.28
N ALA A 259 -4.08 -19.17 -20.39
CA ALA A 259 -3.88 -20.32 -21.27
C ALA A 259 -3.99 -19.95 -22.77
N GLU A 260 -4.69 -18.87 -23.10
CA GLU A 260 -4.72 -18.29 -24.45
C GLU A 260 -3.41 -17.59 -24.82
N ALA A 261 -2.58 -17.19 -23.85
CA ALA A 261 -1.30 -16.56 -24.12
C ALA A 261 -0.22 -17.61 -24.47
N ASP A 262 0.42 -17.44 -25.63
CA ASP A 262 1.46 -18.35 -26.16
C ASP A 262 2.65 -18.57 -25.20
N ARG A 263 2.82 -17.69 -24.21
CA ARG A 263 3.91 -17.76 -23.23
C ARG A 263 3.73 -18.87 -22.19
N TRP A 264 2.49 -19.19 -21.83
CA TRP A 264 2.17 -20.03 -20.67
C TRP A 264 1.59 -21.35 -21.13
N ARG A 265 2.36 -22.41 -20.92
CA ARG A 265 1.93 -23.78 -21.22
C ARG A 265 0.73 -24.19 -20.37
N GLU A 266 0.70 -23.74 -19.12
CA GLU A 266 -0.35 -24.09 -18.18
C GLU A 266 -0.51 -23.02 -17.09
N ALA A 267 -1.75 -22.77 -16.68
CA ALA A 267 -2.10 -21.89 -15.57
C ALA A 267 -3.15 -22.56 -14.68
N ARG A 268 -3.03 -22.44 -13.36
CA ARG A 268 -3.98 -22.99 -12.39
C ARG A 268 -4.11 -22.10 -11.16
N ILE A 269 -5.31 -21.96 -10.61
CA ILE A 269 -5.51 -21.32 -9.31
C ILE A 269 -6.00 -22.36 -8.30
N ARG A 270 -5.24 -22.57 -7.22
CA ARG A 270 -5.62 -23.43 -6.10
C ARG A 270 -6.21 -22.59 -4.98
N ARG A 271 -7.37 -22.97 -4.44
CA ARG A 271 -8.02 -22.30 -3.30
C ARG A 271 -7.29 -22.64 -1.99
N GLY A 272 -7.19 -21.66 -1.09
CA GLY A 272 -6.56 -21.81 0.24
C GLY A 272 -5.11 -21.35 0.31
N SER A 273 -4.55 -21.28 1.53
CA SER A 273 -3.23 -20.72 1.83
C SER A 273 -2.06 -21.68 1.57
N SER A 274 -2.31 -22.93 1.14
CA SER A 274 -1.21 -23.88 0.90
C SER A 274 -0.46 -23.53 -0.38
N ALA A 275 0.82 -23.18 -0.21
CA ALA A 275 1.80 -23.02 -1.29
C ALA A 275 2.37 -24.37 -1.78
N GLU A 276 1.80 -25.50 -1.34
CA GLU A 276 2.23 -26.82 -1.83
C GLU A 276 1.88 -26.96 -3.31
N ARG A 277 2.91 -27.37 -4.07
CA ARG A 277 2.81 -27.73 -5.48
C ARG A 277 1.63 -28.71 -5.67
N PRO A 278 0.80 -28.57 -6.72
CA PRO A 278 -0.31 -29.49 -6.93
C PRO A 278 0.19 -30.94 -7.06
N ASP A 279 -0.52 -31.89 -6.45
CA ASP A 279 -0.11 -33.31 -6.34
C ASP A 279 -0.21 -34.08 -7.68
N ASP A 280 -0.87 -33.50 -8.68
CA ASP A 280 -1.17 -34.09 -9.99
C ASP A 280 -0.25 -33.57 -11.12
N VAL A 281 0.92 -33.02 -10.76
CA VAL A 281 1.86 -32.40 -11.70
C VAL A 281 3.03 -33.33 -12.02
N ASP A 282 3.16 -33.74 -13.28
CA ASP A 282 4.30 -34.53 -13.77
C ASP A 282 5.54 -33.65 -14.05
N GLY A 283 6.71 -34.03 -13.49
CA GLY A 283 8.04 -33.50 -13.85
C GLY A 283 8.58 -32.33 -13.01
N ASP A 284 9.90 -32.08 -13.09
CA ASP A 284 10.66 -31.07 -12.32
C ASP A 284 10.61 -29.63 -12.90
N ALA A 285 9.66 -29.34 -13.80
CA ALA A 285 9.61 -28.03 -14.44
C ALA A 285 9.43 -26.88 -13.40
N PRO A 286 10.12 -25.74 -13.55
CA PRO A 286 10.06 -24.63 -12.60
C PRO A 286 8.76 -23.84 -12.78
N TRP A 287 7.76 -24.14 -11.95
CA TRP A 287 6.54 -23.35 -11.88
C TRP A 287 6.80 -22.03 -11.15
N LEU A 288 6.11 -20.99 -11.60
CA LEU A 288 5.98 -19.74 -10.86
C LEU A 288 4.72 -19.82 -9.99
N SER A 289 4.90 -19.73 -8.67
CA SER A 289 3.80 -19.64 -7.70
C SER A 289 3.63 -18.21 -7.23
N VAL A 290 2.40 -17.69 -7.30
CA VAL A 290 2.04 -16.35 -6.86
C VAL A 290 0.82 -16.41 -5.93
N PRO A 291 0.88 -15.82 -4.73
CA PRO A 291 -0.29 -15.74 -3.85
C PRO A 291 -1.37 -14.82 -4.45
N VAL A 292 -2.61 -15.28 -4.41
CA VAL A 292 -3.81 -14.48 -4.68
C VAL A 292 -4.35 -13.97 -3.35
N GLY A 293 -4.04 -12.73 -3.01
CA GLY A 293 -4.29 -12.20 -1.67
C GLY A 293 -4.68 -10.73 -1.62
N HIS A 294 -5.39 -10.37 -0.55
CA HIS A 294 -5.72 -9.00 -0.19
C HIS A 294 -5.49 -8.81 1.32
N ARG A 295 -4.69 -7.79 1.69
CA ARG A 295 -4.20 -7.62 3.07
C ARG A 295 -3.53 -8.91 3.58
N GLU A 296 -3.82 -9.33 4.81
CA GLU A 296 -3.31 -10.57 5.42
C GLU A 296 -4.08 -11.82 4.94
N THR A 297 -5.10 -11.67 4.08
CA THR A 297 -5.93 -12.80 3.61
C THR A 297 -5.44 -13.32 2.27
N THR A 298 -5.02 -14.59 2.23
CA THR A 298 -4.74 -15.32 0.99
C THR A 298 -5.95 -16.16 0.57
N TYR A 299 -6.51 -15.88 -0.60
CA TYR A 299 -7.66 -16.60 -1.16
C TYR A 299 -7.27 -17.82 -1.98
N GLY A 300 -6.04 -17.83 -2.50
CA GLY A 300 -5.51 -18.94 -3.27
C GLY A 300 -4.07 -18.70 -3.72
N THR A 301 -3.55 -19.61 -4.54
CA THR A 301 -2.25 -19.48 -5.20
C THR A 301 -2.42 -19.70 -6.70
N LEU A 302 -1.97 -18.74 -7.51
CA LEU A 302 -1.84 -18.85 -8.96
C LEU A 302 -0.51 -19.54 -9.28
N TRP A 303 -0.60 -20.60 -10.06
CA TRP A 303 0.52 -21.41 -10.54
C TRP A 303 0.63 -21.26 -12.04
N LEU A 304 1.80 -20.87 -12.51
CA LEU A 304 2.09 -20.65 -13.93
C LEU A 304 3.26 -21.52 -14.38
N LEU A 305 3.06 -22.23 -15.48
CA LEU A 305 4.11 -22.98 -16.17
C LEU A 305 4.44 -22.28 -17.48
N ALA A 306 5.64 -21.73 -17.54
CA ALA A 306 6.21 -21.14 -18.75
C ALA A 306 6.40 -22.22 -19.84
N ASP A 307 6.08 -21.90 -21.09
CA ASP A 307 6.55 -22.70 -22.23
C ASP A 307 8.01 -22.35 -22.55
N GLY A 308 8.87 -23.36 -22.71
CA GLY A 308 10.30 -23.17 -22.95
C GLY A 308 11.10 -22.70 -21.74
N GLU A 309 11.61 -21.46 -21.78
CA GLU A 309 12.51 -20.91 -20.74
C GLU A 309 11.75 -20.51 -19.46
N PRO A 310 12.38 -20.57 -18.28
CA PRO A 310 11.78 -20.14 -17.02
C PRO A 310 11.28 -18.69 -17.05
N ALA A 311 10.30 -18.38 -16.21
CA ALA A 311 9.72 -17.04 -16.12
C ALA A 311 10.78 -15.96 -15.81
N ARG A 312 10.80 -14.91 -16.61
CA ARG A 312 11.69 -13.75 -16.48
C ARG A 312 11.27 -12.89 -15.27
N PRO A 313 12.15 -12.01 -14.77
CA PRO A 313 11.79 -11.09 -13.68
C PRO A 313 10.57 -10.20 -13.99
N THR A 314 10.42 -9.72 -15.23
CA THR A 314 9.26 -8.92 -15.64
C THR A 314 7.96 -9.74 -15.60
N GLU A 315 7.98 -10.95 -16.16
CA GLU A 315 6.84 -11.88 -16.15
C GLU A 315 6.43 -12.27 -14.72
N ARG A 316 7.41 -12.38 -13.80
CA ARG A 316 7.16 -12.59 -12.38
C ARG A 316 6.45 -11.39 -11.74
N ARG A 317 6.90 -10.17 -12.01
CA ARG A 317 6.26 -8.94 -11.49
C ARG A 317 4.84 -8.79 -12.01
N GLU A 318 4.61 -9.07 -13.30
CA GLU A 318 3.28 -9.11 -13.90
C GLU A 318 2.38 -10.13 -13.20
N ALA A 319 2.85 -11.36 -13.01
CA ALA A 319 2.07 -12.40 -12.33
C ALA A 319 1.76 -12.02 -10.88
N GLU A 320 2.73 -11.47 -10.15
CA GLU A 320 2.55 -10.96 -8.78
C GLU A 320 1.52 -9.83 -8.72
N ALA A 321 1.54 -8.89 -9.66
CA ALA A 321 0.52 -7.85 -9.78
C ALA A 321 -0.86 -8.45 -10.10
N LEU A 322 -0.93 -9.50 -10.93
CA LEU A 322 -2.18 -10.19 -11.25
C LEU A 322 -2.76 -10.91 -10.04
N GLY A 323 -1.92 -11.59 -9.24
CA GLY A 323 -2.35 -12.23 -7.99
C GLY A 323 -2.96 -11.23 -7.00
N ARG A 324 -2.39 -10.03 -6.89
CA ARG A 324 -2.95 -8.93 -6.09
C ARG A 324 -4.24 -8.38 -6.69
N CYS A 325 -4.29 -8.20 -8.01
CA CYS A 325 -5.49 -7.77 -8.73
C CYS A 325 -6.65 -8.72 -8.48
N LEU A 326 -6.43 -10.02 -8.65
CA LEU A 326 -7.39 -11.07 -8.34
C LEU A 326 -7.84 -11.04 -6.87
N GLY A 327 -6.90 -10.88 -5.92
CA GLY A 327 -7.22 -10.75 -4.50
C GLY A 327 -8.11 -9.54 -4.19
N TRP A 328 -7.83 -8.40 -4.83
CA TRP A 328 -8.67 -7.21 -4.75
C TRP A 328 -10.02 -7.44 -5.41
N THR A 329 -10.11 -7.97 -6.64
CA THR A 329 -11.38 -8.27 -7.32
C THR A 329 -12.26 -9.17 -6.47
N VAL A 330 -11.70 -10.23 -5.89
CA VAL A 330 -12.40 -11.13 -4.97
C VAL A 330 -12.97 -10.39 -3.75
N THR A 331 -12.26 -9.36 -3.29
CA THR A 331 -12.70 -8.53 -2.15
C THR A 331 -13.71 -7.49 -2.60
N ALA A 332 -13.45 -6.76 -3.68
CA ALA A 332 -14.26 -5.67 -4.21
C ALA A 332 -15.56 -6.14 -4.86
N GLY A 333 -15.59 -7.34 -5.47
CA GLY A 333 -16.81 -8.00 -5.93
C GLY A 333 -17.78 -8.23 -4.77
N ARG A 334 -17.25 -8.61 -3.59
CA ARG A 334 -18.06 -8.69 -2.36
C ARG A 334 -18.63 -7.32 -1.96
N TRP A 335 -17.88 -6.22 -2.14
CA TRP A 335 -18.38 -4.86 -1.90
C TRP A 335 -19.38 -4.36 -2.94
N ARG A 336 -19.34 -4.84 -4.19
CA ARG A 336 -20.37 -4.54 -5.21
C ARG A 336 -21.67 -5.29 -4.97
N ASP A 337 -21.58 -6.55 -4.55
CA ASP A 337 -22.75 -7.30 -4.08
C ASP A 337 -23.37 -6.61 -2.86
N LEU A 338 -22.56 -6.00 -1.99
CA LEU A 338 -23.02 -5.17 -0.86
C LEU A 338 -23.70 -3.86 -1.26
N LEU A 339 -23.42 -3.30 -2.44
CA LEU A 339 -24.10 -2.10 -2.96
C LEU A 339 -25.42 -2.42 -3.68
N HIS A 340 -25.65 -3.69 -4.03
CA HIS A 340 -26.82 -4.14 -4.76
C HIS A 340 -27.69 -5.18 -4.03
N SER A 341 -27.24 -5.69 -2.89
CA SER A 341 -27.99 -6.62 -2.03
C SER A 341 -27.96 -6.13 -0.59
N ASP A 342 -29.16 -5.84 -0.07
CA ASP A 342 -29.50 -5.37 1.29
C ASP A 342 -29.24 -6.42 2.39
N ALA A 343 -28.16 -7.21 2.30
CA ALA A 343 -27.83 -8.26 3.26
C ALA A 343 -26.37 -8.16 3.72
N VAL A 344 -26.08 -7.19 4.59
CA VAL A 344 -24.99 -7.28 5.55
C VAL A 344 -25.50 -7.99 6.80
N THR A 345 -24.67 -8.82 7.43
CA THR A 345 -24.93 -9.18 8.83
C THR A 345 -24.26 -8.12 9.69
N GLU A 346 -25.05 -7.14 10.13
CA GLU A 346 -24.61 -6.21 11.18
C GLU A 346 -24.41 -7.01 12.46
N VAL A 347 -23.21 -6.90 13.03
CA VAL A 347 -22.87 -7.50 14.31
C VAL A 347 -22.46 -6.42 15.28
N GLU A 348 -23.05 -6.49 16.46
CA GLU A 348 -22.73 -5.62 17.58
C GLU A 348 -21.99 -6.44 18.63
N PHE A 349 -20.75 -6.04 18.90
CA PHE A 349 -19.95 -6.60 19.96
C PHE A 349 -19.87 -5.63 21.13
N HIS A 350 -19.99 -6.19 22.34
CA HIS A 350 -19.76 -5.45 23.57
C HIS A 350 -18.63 -6.08 24.36
N THR A 351 -17.73 -5.25 24.85
CA THR A 351 -16.79 -5.65 25.89
C THR A 351 -16.85 -4.68 27.07
N ALA A 352 -16.86 -5.26 28.26
CA ALA A 352 -16.70 -4.56 29.53
C ALA A 352 -15.47 -5.10 30.27
N ALA A 353 -14.53 -5.68 29.53
CA ALA A 353 -13.32 -6.25 30.08
C ALA A 353 -12.51 -5.13 30.75
N THR A 354 -12.07 -5.38 31.99
CA THR A 354 -11.47 -4.35 32.85
C THR A 354 -10.05 -3.98 32.41
N ASP A 355 -9.42 -4.84 31.60
CA ASP A 355 -8.16 -4.64 30.90
C ASP A 355 -8.31 -3.90 29.57
N ALA A 356 -9.54 -3.69 29.06
CA ALA A 356 -9.78 -2.89 27.88
C ALA A 356 -9.67 -1.40 28.23
N PHE A 357 -8.55 -0.78 27.86
CA PHE A 357 -8.25 0.63 28.15
C PHE A 357 -9.42 1.59 27.88
N LEU A 358 -10.08 1.49 26.71
CA LEU A 358 -11.16 2.40 26.33
C LEU A 358 -12.38 2.29 27.27
N ALA A 359 -12.70 1.08 27.74
CA ALA A 359 -13.74 0.89 28.75
C ALA A 359 -13.31 1.49 30.09
N ALA A 360 -12.10 1.19 30.56
CA ALA A 360 -11.60 1.71 31.83
C ALA A 360 -11.55 3.25 31.83
N ALA A 361 -11.06 3.85 30.75
CA ALA A 361 -10.95 5.29 30.60
C ALA A 361 -12.32 5.99 30.54
N SER A 362 -13.30 5.43 29.81
CA SER A 362 -14.65 6.03 29.74
C SER A 362 -15.36 6.03 31.09
N ALA A 363 -15.18 4.98 31.90
CA ALA A 363 -15.70 4.92 33.26
C ALA A 363 -14.97 5.84 34.23
N ALA A 364 -13.63 5.88 34.18
CA ALA A 364 -12.82 6.66 35.13
C ALA A 364 -12.97 8.16 34.91
N LEU A 365 -13.15 8.59 33.66
CA LEU A 365 -13.22 9.99 33.27
C LEU A 365 -14.65 10.48 33.02
N ASP A 366 -15.66 9.61 33.19
CA ASP A 366 -17.08 9.89 32.88
C ASP A 366 -17.24 10.55 31.50
N CYS A 367 -16.65 9.93 30.49
CA CYS A 367 -16.51 10.49 29.16
C CYS A 367 -16.91 9.51 28.06
N ARG A 368 -17.21 10.05 26.87
CA ARG A 368 -17.43 9.28 25.66
C ARG A 368 -16.16 9.28 24.82
N ILE A 369 -15.70 8.11 24.43
CA ILE A 369 -14.50 7.93 23.60
C ILE A 369 -14.89 7.20 22.31
N GLU A 370 -14.71 7.84 21.18
CA GLU A 370 -14.94 7.27 19.86
C GLU A 370 -13.60 6.96 19.19
N LEU A 371 -13.44 5.73 18.70
CA LEU A 371 -12.27 5.32 17.95
C LEU A 371 -12.51 5.60 16.46
N GLU A 372 -12.02 6.74 16.00
CA GLU A 372 -12.20 7.20 14.61
C GLU A 372 -11.38 6.36 13.62
N SER A 373 -10.17 5.95 14.01
CA SER A 373 -9.37 5.02 13.19
C SER A 373 -8.25 4.33 13.96
N THR A 374 -7.77 3.22 13.39
CA THR A 374 -6.54 2.55 13.84
C THR A 374 -5.54 2.45 12.68
N VAL A 375 -4.25 2.52 13.00
CA VAL A 375 -3.15 2.30 12.05
C VAL A 375 -2.20 1.29 12.67
N ALA A 376 -1.96 0.16 12.00
CA ALA A 376 -0.98 -0.81 12.47
C ALA A 376 0.43 -0.19 12.48
N VAL A 377 1.16 -0.38 13.58
CA VAL A 377 2.56 0.05 13.70
C VAL A 377 3.50 -1.16 13.72
N SER A 378 3.03 -2.31 14.21
CA SER A 378 3.72 -3.61 14.16
C SER A 378 2.71 -4.75 14.37
N GLY A 379 3.15 -6.00 14.25
CA GLY A 379 2.30 -7.19 14.48
C GLY A 379 1.60 -7.22 15.85
N SER A 380 2.06 -6.47 16.86
CA SER A 380 1.42 -6.40 18.18
C SER A 380 1.01 -4.99 18.61
N ALA A 381 1.30 -3.95 17.82
CA ALA A 381 1.06 -2.55 18.20
C ALA A 381 0.32 -1.76 17.12
N SER A 382 -0.59 -0.89 17.54
CA SER A 382 -1.37 -0.02 16.67
C SER A 382 -1.47 1.40 17.24
N ARG A 383 -1.57 2.39 16.36
CA ARG A 383 -1.87 3.78 16.69
C ARG A 383 -3.37 3.97 16.62
N TRP A 384 -3.98 4.45 17.69
CA TRP A 384 -5.40 4.77 17.76
C TRP A 384 -5.59 6.28 17.60
N TYR A 385 -6.61 6.67 16.86
CA TYR A 385 -7.09 8.05 16.74
C TYR A 385 -8.45 8.12 17.43
N LEU A 386 -8.53 8.95 18.47
CA LEU A 386 -9.63 8.98 19.40
C LEU A 386 -10.24 10.38 19.42
N ALA A 387 -11.57 10.44 19.28
CA ALA A 387 -12.35 11.61 19.63
C ALA A 387 -12.91 11.40 21.04
N VAL A 388 -12.59 12.32 21.94
CA VAL A 388 -13.03 12.27 23.34
C VAL A 388 -13.97 13.44 23.59
N THR A 389 -15.12 13.18 24.23
CA THR A 389 -16.12 14.18 24.64
C THR A 389 -16.42 14.05 26.12
N GLY A 390 -16.56 15.18 26.82
CA GLY A 390 -16.81 15.25 28.26
C GLY A 390 -15.54 15.35 29.12
N THR A 391 -14.34 15.27 28.53
CA THR A 391 -13.09 15.49 29.26
C THR A 391 -11.98 16.11 28.40
N GLY A 392 -11.05 16.80 29.07
CA GLY A 392 -9.94 17.51 28.44
C GLY A 392 -8.70 16.64 28.23
N PRO A 393 -7.75 17.08 27.37
CA PRO A 393 -6.61 16.26 26.96
C PRO A 393 -5.64 15.90 28.10
N GLN A 394 -5.57 16.71 29.16
CA GLN A 394 -4.70 16.41 30.31
C GLN A 394 -5.20 15.16 31.08
N ALA A 395 -6.51 15.08 31.33
CA ALA A 395 -7.07 13.93 32.04
C ALA A 395 -6.95 12.63 31.20
N VAL A 396 -7.02 12.75 29.88
CA VAL A 396 -6.75 11.62 28.96
C VAL A 396 -5.28 11.22 28.98
N ALA A 397 -4.35 12.18 29.08
CA ALA A 397 -2.91 11.89 29.23
C ALA A 397 -2.63 11.16 30.53
N ASP A 398 -3.17 11.64 31.65
CA ASP A 398 -3.01 11.01 32.95
C ASP A 398 -3.56 9.56 32.92
N ALA A 399 -4.71 9.33 32.26
CA ALA A 399 -5.27 7.99 32.09
C ALA A 399 -4.41 7.06 31.21
N VAL A 400 -3.73 7.59 30.19
CA VAL A 400 -2.78 6.81 29.37
C VAL A 400 -1.53 6.46 30.16
N ASP A 401 -1.01 7.40 30.96
CA ASP A 401 0.20 7.18 31.78
C ASP A 401 -0.02 6.13 32.88
N ASP A 402 -1.25 6.01 33.40
CA ASP A 402 -1.65 5.01 34.39
C ASP A 402 -2.01 3.63 33.79
N ALA A 403 -2.10 3.52 32.46
CA ALA A 403 -2.58 2.31 31.78
C ALA A 403 -1.44 1.42 31.26
N ASP A 404 -1.54 0.12 31.52
CA ASP A 404 -0.69 -0.86 30.86
C ASP A 404 -1.14 -1.09 29.40
N GLY A 405 -0.19 -1.07 28.48
CA GLY A 405 -0.44 -1.40 27.07
C GLY A 405 -0.90 -0.23 26.20
N VAL A 406 -0.99 1.00 26.73
CA VAL A 406 -1.17 2.23 25.95
C VAL A 406 -0.10 3.25 26.34
N ALA A 407 0.49 3.94 25.37
CA ALA A 407 1.57 4.90 25.57
C ALA A 407 1.58 5.96 24.46
N GLU A 408 2.49 6.93 24.55
CA GLU A 408 2.75 7.92 23.48
C GLU A 408 1.50 8.73 23.07
N LEU A 409 0.75 9.24 24.05
CA LEU A 409 -0.35 10.16 23.76
C LEU A 409 0.17 11.40 23.02
N ARG A 410 -0.49 11.78 21.93
CA ARG A 410 -0.35 13.08 21.28
C ARG A 410 -1.72 13.74 21.14
N VAL A 411 -1.83 14.98 21.61
CA VAL A 411 -3.00 15.82 21.38
C VAL A 411 -2.93 16.35 19.95
N ILE A 412 -3.99 16.12 19.18
CA ILE A 412 -4.13 16.59 17.79
C ILE A 412 -4.89 17.93 17.82
N GLU A 413 -6.00 17.96 18.55
CA GLU A 413 -6.89 19.11 18.62
C GLU A 413 -7.50 19.18 20.03
N THR A 414 -7.69 20.40 20.55
CA THR A 414 -8.45 20.63 21.78
C THR A 414 -9.75 21.35 21.41
N ARG A 415 -10.87 20.89 21.97
CA ARG A 415 -12.22 21.44 21.76
C ARG A 415 -12.77 21.93 23.10
N GLU A 416 -13.89 22.67 23.05
CA GLU A 416 -14.52 23.23 24.26
C GLU A 416 -15.00 22.12 25.23
N ASP A 417 -15.50 21.01 24.68
CA ASP A 417 -16.07 19.87 25.44
C ASP A 417 -15.33 18.55 25.14
N GLY A 418 -14.04 18.62 24.81
CA GLY A 418 -13.32 17.42 24.40
C GLY A 418 -11.95 17.64 23.78
N CYS A 419 -11.43 16.59 23.18
CA CYS A 419 -10.19 16.63 22.42
C CYS A 419 -10.13 15.51 21.37
N ALA A 420 -9.34 15.74 20.33
CA ALA A 420 -8.90 14.70 19.43
C ALA A 420 -7.46 14.33 19.81
N VAL A 421 -7.22 13.06 20.09
CA VAL A 421 -5.92 12.56 20.54
C VAL A 421 -5.53 11.32 19.76
N SER A 422 -4.25 10.97 19.84
CA SER A 422 -3.75 9.72 19.31
C SER A 422 -2.82 9.04 20.31
N ALA A 423 -2.97 7.73 20.47
CA ALA A 423 -2.19 6.93 21.40
C ALA A 423 -1.64 5.68 20.71
N ARG A 424 -0.52 5.17 21.17
CA ARG A 424 0.03 3.87 20.75
C ARG A 424 -0.49 2.80 21.71
N ALA A 425 -1.18 1.79 21.20
CA ALA A 425 -1.63 0.65 21.97
C ALA A 425 -0.89 -0.63 21.55
N THR A 426 -0.56 -1.48 22.51
CA THR A 426 0.02 -2.82 22.32
C THR A 426 -0.98 -3.87 22.77
N GLY A 427 -1.41 -4.74 21.86
CA GLY A 427 -2.42 -5.78 22.09
C GLY A 427 -3.88 -5.30 22.07
N GLY A 428 -4.81 -6.26 22.15
CA GLY A 428 -6.17 -6.04 22.65
C GLY A 428 -7.14 -5.15 21.85
N SER A 429 -6.99 -4.99 20.54
CA SER A 429 -7.96 -4.21 19.76
C SER A 429 -9.00 -5.11 19.08
N ILE A 430 -10.22 -5.14 19.63
CA ILE A 430 -11.39 -5.78 19.00
C ILE A 430 -11.61 -5.29 17.55
N VAL A 431 -11.34 -4.00 17.28
CA VAL A 431 -11.41 -3.42 15.94
C VAL A 431 -10.38 -4.04 15.00
N ARG A 432 -9.16 -4.31 15.49
CA ARG A 432 -8.14 -5.00 14.70
C ARG A 432 -8.51 -6.45 14.43
N ALA A 433 -8.98 -7.18 15.44
CA ALA A 433 -9.44 -8.56 15.28
C ALA A 433 -10.55 -8.63 14.22
N LEU A 434 -11.58 -7.80 14.35
CA LEU A 434 -12.68 -7.71 13.38
C LEU A 434 -12.19 -7.33 11.98
N THR A 435 -11.30 -6.35 11.87
CA THR A 435 -10.70 -5.97 10.58
C THR A 435 -9.87 -7.11 9.96
N GLY A 436 -9.19 -7.91 10.78
CA GLY A 436 -8.44 -9.11 10.37
C GLY A 436 -9.34 -10.21 9.79
N HIS A 437 -10.57 -10.33 10.29
CA HIS A 437 -11.60 -11.22 9.73
C HIS A 437 -12.38 -10.60 8.56
N GLY A 438 -11.99 -9.42 8.08
CA GLY A 438 -12.62 -8.74 6.95
C GLY A 438 -13.92 -8.03 7.30
N ALA A 439 -14.18 -7.75 8.58
CA ALA A 439 -15.30 -6.93 9.00
C ALA A 439 -15.05 -5.45 8.68
N ALA A 440 -16.10 -4.76 8.23
CA ALA A 440 -16.08 -3.31 8.08
C ALA A 440 -16.62 -2.67 9.37
N VAL A 441 -15.72 -2.17 10.22
CA VAL A 441 -16.11 -1.50 11.46
C VAL A 441 -16.76 -0.16 11.13
N ARG A 442 -18.04 -0.02 11.49
CA ARG A 442 -18.84 1.20 11.31
C ARG A 442 -18.64 2.18 12.43
N GLU A 443 -18.61 1.66 13.66
CA GLU A 443 -18.59 2.46 14.86
C GLU A 443 -17.85 1.70 15.96
N ALA A 444 -17.05 2.40 16.74
CA ALA A 444 -16.41 1.86 17.93
C ALA A 444 -16.40 2.94 19.01
N VAL A 445 -17.24 2.76 20.02
CA VAL A 445 -17.50 3.77 21.07
C VAL A 445 -17.35 3.15 22.44
N ALA A 446 -16.63 3.83 23.32
CA ALA A 446 -16.57 3.53 24.73
C ALA A 446 -17.34 4.58 25.55
N GLU A 447 -18.26 4.11 26.38
CA GLU A 447 -19.11 4.94 27.23
C GLU A 447 -19.56 4.10 28.43
N GLU A 448 -19.68 4.70 29.62
CA GLU A 448 -20.11 4.02 30.86
C GLU A 448 -19.34 2.71 31.17
N GLY A 449 -18.05 2.65 30.88
CA GLY A 449 -17.25 1.46 31.15
C GLY A 449 -17.44 0.31 30.17
N ARG A 450 -18.03 0.55 29.01
CA ARG A 450 -18.28 -0.48 27.98
C ARG A 450 -17.83 0.02 26.63
N VAL A 451 -17.19 -0.85 25.85
CA VAL A 451 -16.93 -0.63 24.42
C VAL A 451 -18.02 -1.33 23.61
N ARG A 452 -18.70 -0.58 22.75
CA ARG A 452 -19.61 -1.07 21.72
C ARG A 452 -18.91 -0.94 20.36
N VAL A 453 -18.82 -2.03 19.63
CA VAL A 453 -18.34 -2.05 18.24
C VAL A 453 -19.44 -2.55 17.34
N VAL A 454 -19.81 -1.73 16.36
CA VAL A 454 -20.71 -2.13 15.28
C VAL A 454 -19.86 -2.39 14.05
N ALA A 455 -19.98 -3.59 13.50
CA ALA A 455 -19.28 -3.95 12.29
C ALA A 455 -20.22 -4.68 11.33
N ASP A 456 -20.01 -4.45 10.04
CA ASP A 456 -20.67 -5.22 9.01
C ASP A 456 -19.80 -6.42 8.69
N LEU A 457 -20.40 -7.61 8.79
CA LEU A 457 -19.83 -8.84 8.26
C LEU A 457 -20.50 -9.22 6.94
N PRO A 458 -19.75 -9.85 6.02
CA PRO A 458 -20.35 -10.47 4.84
C PRO A 458 -21.43 -11.49 5.25
N ASP A 459 -22.56 -11.52 4.52
CA ASP A 459 -23.60 -12.51 4.76
C ASP A 459 -23.06 -13.95 4.61
N GLY A 460 -23.52 -14.86 5.47
CA GLY A 460 -22.98 -16.22 5.59
C GLY A 460 -21.64 -16.35 6.33
N THR A 461 -21.08 -15.25 6.86
CA THR A 461 -19.93 -15.34 7.77
C THR A 461 -20.34 -16.02 9.07
N ASP A 462 -19.67 -17.11 9.43
CA ASP A 462 -19.85 -17.70 10.76
C ASP A 462 -19.25 -16.76 11.80
N VAL A 463 -20.12 -16.16 12.61
CA VAL A 463 -19.75 -15.18 13.65
C VAL A 463 -19.13 -15.88 14.87
N ARG A 464 -19.33 -17.19 15.05
CA ARG A 464 -18.90 -17.90 16.27
C ARG A 464 -17.37 -17.95 16.44
N PRO A 465 -16.58 -18.31 15.41
CA PRO A 465 -15.11 -18.31 15.53
C PRO A 465 -14.56 -16.92 15.86
N ILE A 466 -15.13 -15.87 15.26
CA ILE A 466 -14.75 -14.47 15.55
C ILE A 466 -15.07 -14.12 17.01
N ALA A 467 -16.24 -14.54 17.51
CA ALA A 467 -16.63 -14.31 18.89
C ALA A 467 -15.83 -15.14 19.90
N ASP A 468 -15.31 -16.29 19.50
CA ASP A 468 -14.48 -17.15 20.35
C ASP A 468 -13.02 -16.64 20.41
N ASP A 469 -12.45 -16.21 19.28
CA ASP A 469 -11.14 -15.55 19.21
C ASP A 469 -11.10 -14.21 19.98
N LEU A 470 -12.26 -13.56 20.16
CA LEU A 470 -12.41 -12.35 20.98
C LEU A 470 -12.57 -12.62 22.49
N ARG A 471 -12.72 -13.89 22.91
CA ARG A 471 -12.88 -14.29 24.33
C ARG A 471 -11.60 -14.85 24.95
N GLU A 472 -10.68 -15.36 24.14
CA GLU A 472 -9.30 -15.69 24.55
C GLU A 472 -8.43 -14.42 24.64
#